data_AF-A0A075GLZ1-F1
#
_entry.id   AF-A0A075GLZ1-F1
#
_cell.length_a   1.000
_cell.length_b   1.000
_cell.length_c   1.000
_cell.angle_alpha   90.00
_cell.angle_beta   90.00
_cell.angle_gamma   90.00
#
_symmetry.space_group_name_H-M   'P 1'
#
loop_
_entity.id
_entity.type
_entity.pdbx_description
1 polymer ?
#
loop_
_entity_poly.entity_id
_entity_poly.type
_entity_poly.pdbx_seq_one_letter_code
_entity_poly.pdbx_strand_id
1 'polypeptide(L)'
;MLSEKGKYAASTQNRRIVWEKVVWPLILEIDDLTFSVKQYQKKRDEVCHKNNFKISEMSRGLASLLQKGVIIKEDNMYSIHYRLIAYMRLKADCDYATAINETRMI
;
A
#
# COMPACT_ATOMS: atom_id res chain seq x y z
N MET A 1 -1.82 30.06 -10.52
CA MET A 1 -1.24 28.78 -10.98
C MET A 1 -1.07 27.89 -9.76
N LEU A 2 -1.86 26.82 -9.63
CA LEU A 2 -1.58 25.76 -8.65
C LEU A 2 -0.28 25.10 -9.10
N SER A 3 0.82 25.31 -8.38
CA SER A 3 2.10 24.69 -8.69
C SER A 3 1.90 23.18 -8.76
N GLU A 4 2.21 22.55 -9.89
CA GLU A 4 2.23 21.09 -9.99
C GLU A 4 3.07 20.54 -8.84
N LYS A 5 2.51 19.61 -8.06
CA LYS A 5 3.23 18.97 -6.96
C LYS A 5 4.53 18.39 -7.51
N GLY A 6 5.66 18.76 -6.90
CA GLY A 6 6.97 18.22 -7.26
C GLY A 6 6.98 16.68 -7.23
N LYS A 7 7.81 16.07 -8.09
CA LYS A 7 7.85 14.60 -8.31
C LYS A 7 7.92 13.79 -7.02
N TYR A 8 8.70 14.24 -6.03
CA TYR A 8 8.84 13.58 -4.72
C TYR A 8 7.53 13.60 -3.91
N ALA A 9 6.84 14.74 -3.87
CA ALA A 9 5.57 14.87 -3.15
C ALA A 9 4.48 13.98 -3.78
N ALA A 10 4.43 13.92 -5.11
CA ALA A 10 3.52 13.03 -5.83
C ALA A 10 3.81 11.55 -5.54
N SER A 11 5.09 11.16 -5.52
CA SER A 11 5.50 9.79 -5.18
C SER A 11 5.10 9.38 -3.75
N THR A 12 5.30 10.27 -2.77
CA THR A 12 4.87 10.03 -1.38
C THR A 12 3.36 9.91 -1.27
N GLN A 13 2.62 10.79 -1.95
CA GLN A 13 1.16 10.71 -1.98
C GLN A 13 0.67 9.38 -2.56
N ASN A 14 1.25 8.93 -3.68
CA ASN A 14 0.87 7.66 -4.29
C ASN A 14 1.11 6.47 -3.35
N ARG A 15 2.25 6.44 -2.65
CA ARG A 15 2.52 5.40 -1.63
C ARG A 15 1.48 5.42 -0.51
N ARG A 16 1.19 6.60 0.02
CA ARG A 16 0.20 6.78 1.09
C ARG A 16 -1.16 6.25 0.67
N ILE A 17 -1.63 6.65 -0.52
CA ILE A 17 -2.94 6.20 -1.02
C ILE A 17 -2.98 4.69 -1.21
N VAL A 18 -1.96 4.10 -1.85
CA VAL A 18 -1.93 2.64 -2.06
C VAL A 18 -1.94 1.90 -0.72
N TRP A 19 -1.16 2.36 0.26
CA TRP A 19 -1.14 1.76 1.58
C TRP A 19 -2.50 1.87 2.29
N GLU A 20 -3.00 3.10 2.48
CA GLU A 20 -4.16 3.39 3.32
C GLU A 20 -5.50 3.01 2.68
N LYS A 21 -5.60 3.02 1.34
CA LYS A 21 -6.86 2.76 0.64
C LYS A 21 -6.94 1.37 0.01
N VAL A 22 -5.80 0.75 -0.31
CA VAL A 22 -5.78 -0.55 -0.99
C VAL A 22 -5.22 -1.64 -0.09
N VAL A 23 -3.95 -1.54 0.30
CA VAL A 23 -3.21 -2.66 0.90
C VAL A 23 -3.64 -2.93 2.33
N TRP A 24 -3.64 -1.92 3.21
CA TRP A 24 -4.02 -2.11 4.60
C TRP A 24 -5.48 -2.57 4.75
N PRO A 25 -6.46 -1.93 4.07
CA PRO A 25 -7.84 -2.43 4.11
C PRO A 25 -8.00 -3.84 3.55
N LEU A 26 -7.26 -4.21 2.49
CA LEU A 26 -7.32 -5.56 1.92
C LEU A 26 -6.84 -6.61 2.93
N ILE A 27 -5.73 -6.35 3.62
CA ILE A 27 -5.17 -7.25 4.65
C ILE A 27 -6.14 -7.45 5.80
N LEU A 28 -6.77 -6.37 6.27
CA LEU A 28 -7.79 -6.46 7.32
C LEU A 28 -9.06 -7.17 6.86
N GLU A 29 -9.43 -7.05 5.58
CA GLU A 29 -10.60 -7.71 4.99
C GLU A 29 -10.40 -9.22 4.84
N ILE A 30 -9.21 -9.66 4.43
CA ILE A 30 -8.89 -11.08 4.24
C ILE A 30 -8.40 -11.76 5.53
N ASP A 31 -8.01 -10.97 6.55
CA ASP A 31 -7.44 -11.44 7.82
C ASP A 31 -6.19 -12.33 7.63
N ASP A 32 -5.39 -12.01 6.61
CA ASP A 32 -4.19 -12.74 6.20
C ASP A 32 -3.08 -11.73 5.86
N LEU A 33 -1.84 -12.12 6.14
CA LEU A 33 -0.64 -11.36 5.87
C LEU A 33 -0.29 -11.32 4.38
N THR A 34 -0.87 -12.24 3.61
CA THR A 34 -0.60 -12.44 2.20
C THR A 34 -1.84 -12.22 1.35
N PHE A 35 -1.66 -11.68 0.14
CA PHE A 35 -2.73 -11.50 -0.83
C PHE A 35 -2.21 -11.67 -2.24
N SER A 36 -3.02 -12.26 -3.10
CA SER A 36 -2.68 -12.46 -4.51
C SER A 36 -2.67 -11.15 -5.30
N VAL A 37 -1.95 -11.16 -6.42
CA VAL A 37 -1.99 -10.07 -7.41
C VAL A 37 -3.42 -9.77 -7.86
N LYS A 38 -4.27 -10.80 -8.00
CA LYS A 38 -5.69 -10.63 -8.38
C LYS A 38 -6.50 -9.92 -7.30
N GLN A 39 -6.31 -10.28 -6.04
CA GLN A 39 -6.97 -9.59 -4.91
C GLN A 39 -6.56 -8.12 -4.84
N TYR A 40 -5.26 -7.84 -5.01
CA TYR A 40 -4.77 -6.45 -5.09
C TYR A 40 -5.41 -5.68 -6.26
N GLN A 41 -5.41 -6.24 -7.46
CA GLN A 41 -5.97 -5.60 -8.65
C GLN A 41 -7.45 -5.28 -8.47
N LYS A 42 -8.23 -6.23 -7.96
CA LYS A 42 -9.65 -6.03 -7.66
C LYS A 42 -9.85 -4.85 -6.70
N LYS A 43 -9.18 -4.85 -5.54
CA LYS A 43 -9.31 -3.77 -4.55
C LYS A 43 -8.85 -2.43 -5.09
N ARG A 44 -7.73 -2.40 -5.82
CA ARG A 44 -7.19 -1.20 -6.48
C ARG A 44 -8.21 -0.62 -7.45
N ASP A 45 -8.83 -1.44 -8.29
CA ASP A 45 -9.73 -0.97 -9.33
C ASP A 45 -11.02 -0.40 -8.74
N GLU A 46 -11.54 -1.02 -7.67
CA GLU A 46 -12.65 -0.47 -6.87
C GLU A 46 -12.30 0.90 -6.27
N VAL A 47 -11.11 1.04 -5.69
CA VAL A 47 -10.63 2.30 -5.10
C VAL A 47 -10.43 3.37 -6.16
N CYS A 48 -9.83 3.02 -7.30
CA CYS A 48 -9.64 3.92 -8.44
C CYS A 48 -10.98 4.43 -8.96
N HIS A 49 -11.96 3.55 -9.15
CA HIS A 49 -13.30 3.93 -9.62
C HIS A 49 -14.01 4.84 -8.61
N LYS A 50 -14.00 4.50 -7.32
CA LYS A 50 -14.68 5.29 -6.27
C LYS A 50 -14.08 6.69 -6.06
N ASN A 51 -12.79 6.86 -6.30
CA ASN A 51 -12.07 8.10 -5.97
C ASN A 51 -11.52 8.84 -7.19
N ASN A 52 -11.84 8.36 -8.40
CA ASN A 52 -11.32 8.87 -9.68
C ASN A 52 -9.77 8.93 -9.73
N PHE A 53 -9.11 7.90 -9.20
CA PHE A 53 -7.65 7.81 -9.24
C PHE A 53 -7.16 7.12 -10.51
N LYS A 54 -5.97 7.51 -10.98
CA LYS A 54 -5.35 6.86 -12.13
C LYS A 54 -4.67 5.56 -11.70
N ILE A 55 -4.92 4.47 -12.43
CA ILE A 55 -4.22 3.19 -12.21
C ILE A 55 -2.70 3.36 -12.28
N SER A 56 -2.20 4.24 -13.15
CA SER A 56 -0.76 4.53 -13.27
C SER A 56 -0.16 5.20 -12.03
N GLU A 57 -0.94 5.93 -11.23
CA GLU A 57 -0.52 6.48 -9.94
C GLU A 57 -0.43 5.37 -8.89
N MET A 58 -1.43 4.47 -8.86
CA MET A 58 -1.44 3.32 -7.96
C MET A 58 -0.31 2.34 -8.26
N SER A 59 -0.05 2.04 -9.53
CA SER A 59 1.07 1.19 -9.92
C SER A 59 2.41 1.76 -9.48
N ARG A 60 2.61 3.09 -9.57
CA ARG A 60 3.80 3.77 -9.05
C ARG A 60 3.88 3.72 -7.52
N GLY A 61 2.75 3.88 -6.83
CA GLY A 61 2.67 3.76 -5.37
C GLY A 61 3.06 2.36 -4.89
N LEU A 62 2.50 1.31 -5.48
CA LEU A 62 2.83 -0.09 -5.17
C LEU A 62 4.30 -0.40 -5.45
N ALA A 63 4.81 -0.04 -6.63
CA ALA A 63 6.22 -0.25 -6.97
C ALA A 63 7.15 0.39 -5.94
N SER A 64 6.79 1.58 -5.44
CA SER A 64 7.58 2.26 -4.44
C SER A 64 7.44 1.68 -3.03
N LEU A 65 6.29 1.08 -2.67
CA LEU A 65 6.14 0.32 -1.43
C LEU A 65 6.99 -0.97 -1.45
N LEU A 66 7.05 -1.65 -2.60
CA LEU A 66 7.94 -2.81 -2.82
C LEU A 66 9.42 -2.41 -2.65
N GLN A 67 9.84 -1.31 -3.27
CA GLN A 67 11.20 -0.78 -3.12
C GLN A 67 11.55 -0.39 -1.67
N LYS A 68 10.55 -0.06 -0.85
CA LYS A 68 10.73 0.29 0.56
C LYS A 68 10.69 -0.94 1.49
N GLY A 69 10.39 -2.13 0.99
CA GLY A 69 10.28 -3.34 1.79
C GLY A 69 9.04 -3.42 2.68
N VAL A 70 8.07 -2.51 2.50
CA VAL A 70 6.80 -2.55 3.25
C VAL A 70 5.94 -3.72 2.76
N ILE A 71 5.99 -3.95 1.45
CA ILE A 71 5.35 -5.06 0.76
C ILE A 71 6.46 -5.88 0.11
N ILE A 72 6.32 -7.19 0.12
CA ILE A 72 7.21 -8.14 -0.55
C ILE A 72 6.38 -8.84 -1.63
N LYS A 73 6.99 -9.10 -2.79
CA LYS A 73 6.34 -9.83 -3.90
C LYS A 73 7.09 -11.12 -4.16
N GLU A 74 6.38 -12.24 -4.11
CA GLU A 74 6.87 -13.56 -4.47
C GLU A 74 5.88 -14.18 -5.45
N ASP A 75 6.32 -14.48 -6.67
CA ASP A 75 5.47 -14.94 -7.77
C ASP A 75 4.19 -14.10 -7.95
N ASN A 76 3.03 -14.71 -7.69
CA ASN A 76 1.70 -14.11 -7.81
C ASN A 76 1.10 -13.67 -6.47
N MET A 77 1.93 -13.63 -5.43
CA MET A 77 1.56 -13.25 -4.08
C MET A 77 2.31 -11.99 -3.65
N TYR A 78 1.65 -11.22 -2.81
CA TYR A 78 2.22 -10.15 -2.02
C TYR A 78 2.11 -10.52 -0.55
N SER A 79 3.02 -10.01 0.26
CA SER A 79 2.96 -10.08 1.72
C SER A 79 3.37 -8.76 2.34
N ILE A 80 2.88 -8.47 3.55
CA ILE A 80 3.40 -7.35 4.35
C ILE A 80 4.62 -7.78 5.17
N HIS A 81 5.48 -6.80 5.44
CA HIS A 81 6.63 -6.99 6.32
C HIS A 81 6.21 -7.50 7.71
N TYR A 82 6.95 -8.46 8.25
CA TYR A 82 6.58 -9.20 9.47
C TYR A 82 6.35 -8.32 10.71
N ARG A 83 6.99 -7.15 10.79
CA ARG A 83 6.78 -6.19 11.89
C ARG A 83 5.36 -5.63 11.96
N LEU A 84 4.60 -5.71 10.85
CA LEU A 84 3.21 -5.24 10.78
C LEU A 84 2.19 -6.31 11.20
N ILE A 85 2.62 -7.55 11.47
CA ILE A 85 1.74 -8.67 11.87
C ILE A 85 0.94 -8.33 13.13
N ALA A 86 1.58 -7.69 14.12
CA ALA A 86 0.92 -7.32 15.38
C ALA A 86 -0.23 -6.34 15.14
N TYR A 87 -0.03 -5.35 14.27
CA TYR A 87 -1.06 -4.38 13.90
C TYR A 87 -2.25 -5.05 13.21
N MET A 88 -1.99 -6.02 12.32
CA MET A 88 -3.04 -6.76 11.61
C MET A 88 -3.87 -7.57 12.61
N ARG A 89 -3.21 -8.35 13.47
CA ARG A 89 -3.87 -9.21 14.47
C ARG A 89 -4.74 -8.42 15.45
N LEU A 90 -4.32 -7.21 15.79
CA LEU A 90 -5.08 -6.30 16.66
C LEU A 90 -6.13 -5.48 15.90
N LYS A 91 -6.22 -5.63 14.57
CA LYS A 91 -7.01 -4.78 13.66
C LYS A 91 -6.79 -3.29 13.92
N ALA A 92 -5.55 -2.95 14.28
CA ALA A 92 -5.16 -1.60 14.66
C ALA A 92 -5.06 -0.70 13.42
N ASP A 93 -5.18 0.60 13.63
CA ASP A 93 -4.80 1.57 12.62
C ASP A 93 -3.29 1.49 12.37
N CYS A 94 -2.90 1.27 11.12
CA CYS A 94 -1.51 1.34 10.68
C CYS A 94 -1.45 2.27 9.47
N ASP A 95 -1.19 3.55 9.71
CA ASP A 95 -1.03 4.52 8.64
C ASP A 95 0.30 4.33 7.88
N TYR A 96 0.49 5.06 6.79
CA TYR A 96 1.71 4.92 5.98
C TYR A 96 2.98 5.31 6.75
N ALA A 97 2.90 6.28 7.67
CA ALA A 97 4.05 6.72 8.46
C ALA A 97 4.51 5.62 9.42
N THR A 98 3.56 5.02 10.13
CA THR A 98 3.76 3.86 11.00
C THR A 98 4.34 2.70 10.22
N ALA A 99 3.72 2.33 9.09
CA ALA A 99 4.21 1.24 8.24
C ALA A 99 5.66 1.44 7.80
N ILE A 100 6.05 2.66 7.41
CA ILE A 100 7.44 2.96 7.03
C ILE A 100 8.38 2.95 8.23
N ASN A 101 7.98 3.48 9.38
CA ASN A 101 8.84 3.52 10.57
C ASN A 101 9.12 2.12 11.08
N GLU A 102 8.09 1.28 11.16
CA GLU A 102 8.23 -0.11 11.62
C GLU A 102 9.11 -0.93 10.67
N THR A 103 8.98 -0.72 9.35
CA THR A 103 9.68 -1.54 8.34
C THR A 103 11.09 -1.10 8.03
N ARG A 104 11.53 0.06 8.51
CA ARG A 104 12.93 0.47 8.40
C ARG A 104 13.82 -0.47 9.22
N MET A 105 14.77 -1.13 8.55
CA MET A 105 15.97 -1.63 9.21
C MET A 105 16.88 -0.42 9.45
N ILE A 106 17.28 -0.22 10.70
CA ILE A 106 18.34 0.73 11.09
C ILE A 106 19.68 0.13 10.66
#